data_AF-A0A6A4G2Z4-F1
#
_entry.id   AF-A0A6A4G2Z4-F1
#
_cell.length_a   1.000
_cell.length_b   1.000
_cell.length_c   1.000
_cell.angle_alpha   90.00
_cell.angle_beta   90.00
_cell.angle_gamma   90.00
#
_symmetry.space_group_name_H-M   'P 1'
#
loop_
_entity.id
_entity.type
_entity.pdbx_description
1 polymer ?
#
loop_
_entity_poly.entity_id
_entity_poly.type
_entity_poly.pdbx_seq_one_letter_code
_entity_poly.pdbx_strand_id
1 'polypeptide(L)'
;MPREEETMNQPELAEVGRFDGEEEDEEVFDNDVGEENTEEAKFDEMIGVLQDILIDPEFVDMQSDFCRNNCEIFDNVSENKLIYMDIFQQYTDLIETFIERRLHEKLEYFSMDELCNQIQEHEDEIPLDVIDVLLSSSDFEEFKGLMLSFKQNETPCIEITGDALICCGD
;
A
#
# COMPACT_ATOMS: atom_id res chain seq x y z
N MET A 1 -38.38 -64.98 35.67
CA MET A 1 -38.00 -64.20 36.87
C MET A 1 -37.64 -65.20 37.96
N PRO A 2 -36.50 -65.03 38.63
CA PRO A 2 -36.43 -64.11 39.77
C PRO A 2 -35.30 -63.06 39.67
N ARG A 3 -35.50 -61.99 40.43
CA ARG A 3 -34.55 -60.93 40.83
C ARG A 3 -33.55 -61.51 41.84
N GLU A 4 -32.39 -60.86 41.98
CA GLU A 4 -31.83 -60.46 43.28
C GLU A 4 -30.71 -59.42 43.11
N GLU A 5 -30.86 -58.32 43.84
CA GLU A 5 -29.86 -57.28 44.11
C GLU A 5 -28.86 -57.75 45.18
N GLU A 6 -27.88 -56.88 45.49
CA GLU A 6 -27.00 -56.81 46.68
C GLU A 6 -25.53 -57.21 46.44
N THR A 7 -24.50 -56.61 47.03
CA THR A 7 -24.23 -55.33 47.72
C THR A 7 -22.68 -55.17 47.73
N MET A 8 -22.21 -53.93 47.67
CA MET A 8 -21.07 -53.33 48.40
C MET A 8 -19.93 -54.24 48.91
N ASN A 9 -18.68 -53.96 48.51
CA ASN A 9 -17.56 -53.54 49.41
C ASN A 9 -16.22 -53.39 48.64
N GLN A 10 -15.51 -52.30 48.95
CA GLN A 10 -14.19 -51.91 48.44
C GLN A 10 -13.06 -52.85 48.89
N PRO A 11 -11.84 -52.67 48.36
CA PRO A 11 -10.79 -52.15 49.25
C PRO A 11 -10.02 -50.97 48.67
N GLU A 12 -9.57 -50.13 49.60
CA GLU A 12 -8.81 -48.90 49.46
C GLU A 12 -7.29 -49.15 49.47
N LEU A 13 -6.54 -48.29 48.76
CA LEU A 13 -5.15 -47.84 48.96
C LEU A 13 -3.94 -48.78 48.67
N ALA A 14 -3.09 -48.34 47.72
CA ALA A 14 -1.73 -47.83 48.06
C ALA A 14 -1.05 -47.17 46.83
N GLU A 15 -0.74 -45.88 46.95
CA GLU A 15 0.22 -45.12 46.12
C GLU A 15 1.62 -45.77 46.12
N VAL A 16 2.30 -45.78 44.96
CA VAL A 16 3.75 -45.44 44.84
C VAL A 16 4.04 -44.87 43.45
N GLY A 17 4.25 -43.55 43.37
CA GLY A 17 5.41 -42.89 42.75
C GLY A 17 5.72 -43.00 41.24
N ARG A 18 5.37 -41.91 40.51
CA ARG A 18 6.26 -41.02 39.70
C ARG A 18 7.17 -41.66 38.62
N PHE A 19 6.99 -41.27 37.35
CA PHE A 19 7.93 -40.44 36.56
C PHE A 19 7.38 -40.17 35.14
N ASP A 20 7.58 -38.94 34.68
CA ASP A 20 7.14 -38.33 33.43
C ASP A 20 7.47 -39.15 32.17
N GLY A 21 6.55 -39.14 31.20
CA GLY A 21 6.74 -39.63 29.84
C GLY A 21 5.74 -38.91 28.95
N GLU A 22 6.25 -37.91 28.24
CA GLU A 22 5.56 -36.88 27.47
C GLU A 22 4.63 -37.46 26.39
N GLU A 23 3.55 -36.72 26.14
CA GLU A 23 2.66 -36.91 25.00
C GLU A 23 3.47 -36.70 23.72
N GLU A 24 3.82 -37.77 23.02
CA GLU A 24 4.23 -37.68 21.62
C GLU A 24 2.96 -37.54 20.76
N ASP A 25 2.38 -36.34 20.79
CA ASP A 25 1.60 -35.86 19.65
C ASP A 25 2.59 -35.74 18.49
N GLU A 26 2.63 -36.76 17.64
CA GLU A 26 3.25 -36.67 16.33
C GLU A 26 2.49 -35.61 15.52
N GLU A 27 2.87 -34.34 15.70
CA GLU A 27 2.57 -33.25 14.79
C GLU A 27 3.09 -33.66 13.41
N VAL A 28 2.18 -34.18 12.58
CA VAL A 28 2.41 -34.38 11.15
C VAL A 28 2.60 -32.99 10.56
N PHE A 29 3.85 -32.54 10.55
CA PHE A 29 4.26 -31.45 9.67
C PHE A 29 4.05 -31.94 8.25
N ASP A 30 2.92 -31.56 7.65
CA ASP A 30 2.80 -31.46 6.20
C ASP A 30 3.90 -30.49 5.76
N ASN A 31 5.06 -31.04 5.45
CA ASN A 31 6.09 -30.36 4.68
C ASN A 31 5.55 -30.20 3.26
N ASP A 32 4.65 -29.25 3.07
CA ASP A 32 4.35 -28.70 1.74
C ASP A 32 5.49 -27.78 1.31
N VAL A 33 6.67 -28.37 1.17
CA VAL A 33 7.81 -27.72 0.53
C VAL A 33 7.75 -28.12 -0.93
N GLY A 34 7.01 -27.36 -1.74
CA GLY A 34 7.15 -27.56 -3.18
C GLY A 34 6.16 -26.96 -4.16
N GLU A 35 5.38 -25.93 -3.85
CA GLU A 35 4.74 -25.09 -4.90
C GLU A 35 4.22 -23.70 -4.42
N GLU A 36 4.31 -23.37 -3.13
CA GLU A 36 3.77 -22.13 -2.53
C GLU A 36 4.77 -20.95 -2.50
N ASN A 37 5.64 -20.73 -3.50
CA ASN A 37 6.71 -19.71 -3.36
C ASN A 37 7.13 -18.99 -4.64
N THR A 38 6.45 -19.19 -5.78
CA THR A 38 6.83 -18.47 -7.01
C THR A 38 5.95 -17.26 -7.30
N GLU A 39 4.65 -17.31 -7.00
CA GLU A 39 3.74 -16.19 -7.29
C GLU A 39 3.80 -15.13 -6.18
N GLU A 40 3.74 -15.53 -4.91
CA GLU A 40 3.95 -14.61 -3.77
C GLU A 40 5.30 -13.90 -3.84
N ALA A 41 6.37 -14.64 -4.17
CA ALA A 41 7.70 -14.05 -4.35
C ALA A 41 7.77 -13.04 -5.52
N LYS A 42 6.99 -13.25 -6.60
CA LYS A 42 6.91 -12.28 -7.70
C LYS A 42 6.11 -11.05 -7.31
N PHE A 43 5.05 -11.22 -6.51
CA PHE A 43 4.26 -10.11 -6.01
C PHE A 43 5.11 -9.21 -5.10
N ASP A 44 5.81 -9.80 -4.13
CA ASP A 44 6.75 -9.09 -3.28
C ASP A 44 7.80 -8.32 -4.09
N GLU A 45 8.36 -8.95 -5.14
CA GLU A 45 9.29 -8.31 -6.05
C GLU A 45 8.65 -7.13 -6.81
N MET A 46 7.43 -7.30 -7.33
CA MET A 46 6.68 -6.25 -8.02
C MET A 46 6.40 -5.04 -7.12
N ILE A 47 5.93 -5.27 -5.90
CA ILE A 47 5.65 -4.21 -4.94
C ILE A 47 6.95 -3.52 -4.50
N GLY A 48 8.03 -4.27 -4.30
CA GLY A 48 9.34 -3.70 -3.99
C GLY A 48 9.85 -2.76 -5.10
N VAL A 49 9.75 -3.18 -6.36
CA VAL A 49 10.13 -2.33 -7.50
C VAL A 49 9.21 -1.11 -7.60
N LEU A 50 7.91 -1.27 -7.37
CA LEU A 50 6.96 -0.16 -7.38
C LEU A 50 7.29 0.86 -6.29
N GLN A 51 7.60 0.42 -5.08
CA GLN A 51 8.02 1.30 -3.99
C GLN A 51 9.29 2.08 -4.36
N ASP A 52 10.29 1.40 -4.94
CA ASP A 52 11.51 2.03 -5.42
C ASP A 52 11.24 3.11 -6.49
N ILE A 53 10.26 2.88 -7.37
CA ILE A 53 9.84 3.85 -8.40
C ILE A 53 9.19 5.08 -7.76
N LEU A 54 8.32 4.89 -6.77
CA LEU A 54 7.57 6.00 -6.15
C LEU A 54 8.46 6.93 -5.31
N ILE A 55 9.59 6.43 -4.79
CA ILE A 55 10.58 7.24 -4.08
C ILE A 55 11.73 7.75 -4.97
N ASP A 56 11.71 7.38 -6.26
CA ASP A 56 12.74 7.79 -7.22
C ASP A 56 12.70 9.31 -7.42
N PRO A 57 13.82 10.03 -7.24
CA PRO A 57 13.87 11.47 -7.52
C PRO A 57 13.40 11.84 -8.93
N GLU A 58 13.63 10.96 -9.92
CA GLU A 58 13.17 11.19 -11.30
C GLU A 58 11.64 11.25 -11.38
N PHE A 59 10.94 10.43 -10.60
CA PHE A 59 9.47 10.43 -10.53
C PHE A 59 8.95 11.72 -9.89
N VAL A 60 9.58 12.17 -8.81
CA VAL A 60 9.21 13.41 -8.10
C VAL A 60 9.48 14.65 -8.94
N ASP A 61 10.63 14.69 -9.61
CA ASP A 61 11.01 15.80 -10.49
C ASP A 61 10.06 15.90 -11.68
N MET A 62 9.72 14.76 -12.30
CA MET A 62 8.75 14.69 -13.40
C MET A 62 7.36 15.24 -12.99
N GLN A 63 6.83 14.81 -11.84
CA GLN A 63 5.55 15.35 -11.33
C GLN A 63 5.65 16.84 -11.05
N SER A 64 6.72 17.27 -10.40
CA SER A 64 6.96 18.68 -10.05
C SER A 64 7.00 19.56 -11.30
N ASP A 65 7.69 19.12 -12.34
CA ASP A 65 7.78 19.85 -13.61
C ASP A 65 6.42 19.92 -14.32
N PHE A 66 5.63 18.84 -14.30
CA PHE A 66 4.27 18.89 -14.82
C PHE A 66 3.40 19.90 -14.05
N CYS A 67 3.48 19.90 -12.71
CA CYS A 67 2.74 20.82 -11.86
C CYS A 67 3.12 22.28 -12.12
N ARG A 68 4.41 22.63 -12.13
CA ARG A 68 4.88 24.00 -12.42
C ARG A 68 4.40 24.54 -13.77
N ASN A 69 4.34 23.67 -14.78
CA ASN A 69 3.92 24.09 -16.12
C ASN A 69 2.40 24.31 -16.25
N ASN A 70 1.60 23.76 -15.35
CA ASN A 70 0.13 23.75 -15.47
C ASN A 70 -0.60 24.45 -14.31
N CYS A 71 0.06 24.69 -13.17
CA CYS A 71 -0.59 25.18 -11.95
C CYS A 71 -1.28 26.54 -12.14
N GLU A 72 -0.75 27.41 -12.99
CA GLU A 72 -1.32 28.73 -13.27
C GLU A 72 -2.76 28.69 -13.80
N ILE A 73 -3.14 27.60 -14.47
CA ILE A 73 -4.49 27.41 -15.04
C ILE A 73 -5.52 27.21 -13.91
N PHE A 74 -5.10 26.71 -12.76
CA PHE A 74 -5.96 26.36 -11.63
C PHE A 74 -6.27 27.54 -10.72
N ASP A 75 -7.52 27.63 -10.30
CA ASP A 75 -8.03 28.65 -9.39
C ASP A 75 -8.65 28.01 -8.14
N ASN A 76 -8.49 28.67 -7.00
CA ASN A 76 -9.05 28.24 -5.73
C ASN A 76 -10.54 28.62 -5.61
N VAL A 77 -11.36 28.05 -6.49
CA VAL A 77 -12.81 28.20 -6.51
C VAL A 77 -13.49 26.83 -6.58
N SER A 78 -14.75 26.76 -6.14
CA SER A 78 -15.51 25.51 -6.12
C SER A 78 -15.88 25.00 -7.51
N GLU A 79 -16.05 25.90 -8.48
CA GLU A 79 -16.42 25.55 -9.85
C GLU A 79 -15.18 25.16 -10.67
N ASN A 80 -15.19 23.97 -11.26
CA ASN A 80 -14.07 23.45 -12.05
C ASN A 80 -14.17 23.94 -13.51
N LYS A 81 -13.04 24.38 -14.08
CA LYS A 81 -12.95 24.68 -15.52
C LYS A 81 -12.90 23.37 -16.30
N LEU A 82 -13.50 23.32 -17.48
CA LEU A 82 -13.49 22.13 -18.34
C LEU A 82 -12.06 21.63 -18.64
N ILE A 83 -11.13 22.57 -18.85
CA ILE A 83 -9.71 22.26 -19.11
C ILE A 83 -9.01 21.52 -17.96
N TYR A 84 -9.54 21.57 -16.72
CA TYR A 84 -8.95 20.85 -15.59
C TYR A 84 -8.96 19.34 -15.83
N MET A 85 -10.00 18.81 -16.47
CA MET A 85 -10.09 17.39 -16.80
C MET A 85 -9.08 16.98 -17.87
N ASP A 86 -8.87 17.83 -18.88
CA ASP A 86 -7.88 17.56 -19.92
C ASP A 86 -6.45 17.53 -19.36
N ILE A 87 -6.14 18.40 -18.40
CA ILE A 87 -4.83 18.43 -17.73
C ILE A 87 -4.71 17.25 -16.75
N PHE A 88 -5.78 16.93 -16.02
CA PHE A 88 -5.80 15.78 -15.12
C PHE A 88 -5.55 14.47 -15.88
N GLN A 89 -6.21 14.25 -17.02
CA GLN A 89 -5.96 13.07 -17.85
C GLN A 89 -4.49 13.01 -18.31
N GLN A 90 -3.92 14.14 -18.74
CA GLN A 90 -2.50 14.20 -19.11
C GLN A 90 -1.57 13.86 -17.94
N TYR A 91 -1.93 14.24 -16.71
CA TYR A 91 -1.17 13.92 -15.51
C TYR A 91 -1.24 12.43 -15.18
N THR A 92 -2.45 11.85 -15.20
CA THR A 92 -2.67 10.42 -14.98
C THR A 92 -1.93 9.59 -16.03
N ASP A 93 -2.08 9.92 -17.32
CA ASP A 93 -1.38 9.24 -18.42
C ASP A 93 0.14 9.30 -18.24
N LEU A 94 0.66 10.45 -17.78
CA LEU A 94 2.09 10.65 -17.54
C LEU A 94 2.61 9.75 -16.42
N ILE A 95 1.88 9.64 -15.30
CA ILE A 95 2.25 8.78 -14.17
C ILE A 95 2.13 7.31 -14.55
N GLU A 96 1.01 6.90 -15.16
CA GLU A 96 0.77 5.52 -15.59
C GLU A 96 1.87 5.08 -16.56
N THR A 97 2.16 5.88 -17.59
CA THR A 97 3.21 5.58 -18.57
C THR A 97 4.59 5.49 -17.91
N PHE A 98 4.87 6.36 -16.93
CA PHE A 98 6.15 6.33 -16.22
C PHE A 98 6.29 5.04 -15.40
N ILE A 99 5.27 4.69 -14.61
CA ILE A 99 5.27 3.49 -13.77
C ILE A 99 5.35 2.24 -14.63
N GLU A 100 4.51 2.11 -15.65
CA GLU A 100 4.49 0.96 -16.57
C GLU A 100 5.86 0.76 -17.23
N ARG A 101 6.46 1.82 -17.77
CA ARG A 101 7.79 1.76 -18.37
C ARG A 101 8.84 1.28 -17.37
N ARG A 102 8.84 1.83 -16.16
CA ARG A 102 9.86 1.52 -15.14
C ARG A 102 9.72 0.09 -14.62
N LEU A 103 8.49 -0.40 -14.47
CA LEU A 103 8.22 -1.80 -14.12
C LEU A 103 8.72 -2.73 -15.22
N HIS A 104 8.40 -2.46 -16.49
CA HIS A 104 8.91 -3.24 -17.62
C HIS A 104 10.45 -3.22 -17.75
N GLU A 105 11.12 -2.11 -17.41
CA GLU A 105 12.58 -2.02 -17.42
C GLU A 105 13.24 -2.89 -16.33
N LYS A 106 12.54 -3.11 -15.21
CA LYS A 106 13.08 -3.81 -14.04
C LYS A 106 12.68 -5.29 -14.00
N LEU A 107 11.54 -5.63 -14.56
CA LEU A 107 10.92 -6.94 -14.49
C LEU A 107 10.65 -7.44 -15.91
N GLU A 108 11.52 -8.33 -16.40
CA GLU A 108 11.43 -8.85 -17.78
C GLU A 108 10.13 -9.63 -18.08
N TYR A 109 9.50 -10.18 -17.04
CA TYR A 109 8.26 -10.95 -17.12
C TYR A 109 7.01 -10.11 -16.81
N PHE A 110 7.17 -8.80 -16.61
CA PHE A 110 6.08 -7.93 -16.18
C PHE A 110 4.94 -7.84 -17.20
N SER A 111 3.72 -7.82 -16.68
CA SER A 111 2.50 -7.50 -17.41
C SER A 111 1.62 -6.66 -16.51
N MET A 112 1.03 -5.60 -17.07
CA MET A 112 0.13 -4.73 -16.30
C MET A 112 -1.14 -5.48 -15.85
N ASP A 113 -1.61 -6.45 -16.64
CA ASP A 113 -2.74 -7.33 -16.27
C ASP A 113 -2.41 -8.18 -15.04
N GLU A 114 -1.18 -8.71 -14.99
CA GLU A 114 -0.70 -9.53 -13.88
C GLU A 114 -0.61 -8.70 -12.60
N LEU A 115 -0.03 -7.49 -12.67
CA LEU A 115 0.01 -6.58 -11.53
C LEU A 115 -1.39 -6.26 -11.01
N CYS A 116 -2.35 -5.96 -11.89
CA CYS A 116 -3.72 -5.68 -11.51
C CYS A 116 -4.41 -6.87 -10.84
N ASN A 117 -4.15 -8.10 -11.30
CA ASN A 117 -4.69 -9.32 -10.68
C ASN A 117 -4.08 -9.52 -9.29
N GLN A 118 -2.77 -9.42 -9.18
CA GLN A 118 -2.03 -9.59 -7.93
C GLN A 118 -2.41 -8.54 -6.87
N ILE A 119 -2.59 -7.28 -7.28
CA ILE A 119 -3.08 -6.22 -6.38
C ILE A 119 -4.48 -6.53 -5.84
N GLN A 120 -5.36 -7.12 -6.65
CA GLN A 120 -6.72 -7.50 -6.22
C GLN A 120 -6.72 -8.73 -5.29
N GLU A 121 -5.81 -9.67 -5.50
CA GLU A 121 -5.71 -10.90 -4.69
C GLU A 121 -5.02 -10.65 -3.36
N HIS A 122 -4.06 -9.71 -3.32
CA HIS A 122 -3.19 -9.43 -2.17
C HIS A 122 -3.30 -7.97 -1.68
N GLU A 123 -4.48 -7.34 -1.81
CA GLU A 123 -4.71 -5.93 -1.43
C GLU A 123 -4.26 -5.62 0.01
N ASP A 124 -4.50 -6.54 0.95
CA ASP A 124 -4.17 -6.41 2.37
C ASP A 124 -2.65 -6.46 2.66
N GLU A 125 -1.85 -6.90 1.70
CA GLU A 125 -0.39 -7.08 1.83
C GLU A 125 0.40 -5.89 1.27
N ILE A 126 -0.23 -5.01 0.50
CA ILE A 126 0.42 -3.85 -0.09
C ILE A 126 0.66 -2.79 0.98
N PRO A 127 1.87 -2.21 1.07
CA PRO A 127 2.14 -1.10 1.97
C PRO A 127 1.17 0.07 1.71
N LEU A 128 0.53 0.56 2.79
CA LEU A 128 -0.47 1.63 2.71
C LEU A 128 0.07 2.89 2.02
N ASP A 129 1.35 3.20 2.23
CA ASP A 129 2.05 4.32 1.61
C ASP A 129 2.18 4.18 0.09
N VAL A 130 2.28 2.96 -0.44
CA VAL A 130 2.21 2.72 -1.90
C VAL A 130 0.79 2.94 -2.40
N ILE A 131 -0.21 2.38 -1.72
CA ILE A 131 -1.63 2.54 -2.09
C ILE A 131 -2.03 4.02 -2.07
N ASP A 132 -1.69 4.74 -0.99
CA ASP A 132 -2.05 6.14 -0.79
C ASP A 132 -1.52 7.02 -1.93
N VAL A 133 -0.26 6.81 -2.35
CA VAL A 133 0.33 7.55 -3.47
C VAL A 133 -0.39 7.24 -4.78
N LEU A 134 -0.66 5.96 -5.08
CA LEU A 134 -1.35 5.58 -6.31
C LEU A 134 -2.79 6.11 -6.36
N LEU A 135 -3.53 5.99 -5.26
CA LEU A 135 -4.89 6.51 -5.17
C LEU A 135 -4.93 8.03 -5.31
N SER A 136 -4.04 8.75 -4.61
CA SER A 136 -3.97 10.22 -4.72
C SER A 136 -3.62 10.69 -6.14
N SER A 137 -2.84 9.91 -6.89
CA SER A 137 -2.47 10.22 -8.27
C SER A 137 -3.65 10.13 -9.26
N SER A 138 -4.67 9.34 -8.90
CA SER A 138 -5.90 9.12 -9.67
C SER A 138 -7.12 9.84 -9.09
N ASP A 139 -6.95 10.61 -8.00
CA ASP A 139 -8.00 11.43 -7.42
C ASP A 139 -7.91 12.88 -7.90
N PHE A 140 -9.01 13.40 -8.43
CA PHE A 140 -9.04 14.74 -8.99
C PHE A 140 -8.93 15.84 -7.93
N GLU A 141 -9.50 15.67 -6.74
CA GLU A 141 -9.47 16.70 -5.70
C GLU A 141 -8.06 16.79 -5.08
N GLU A 142 -7.38 15.66 -4.87
CA GLU A 142 -5.97 15.62 -4.47
C GLU A 142 -5.08 16.29 -5.52
N PHE A 143 -5.28 15.94 -6.81
CA PHE A 143 -4.57 16.58 -7.91
C PHE A 143 -4.80 18.10 -7.99
N LYS A 144 -6.04 18.55 -7.82
CA LYS A 144 -6.36 19.99 -7.79
C LYS A 144 -5.69 20.68 -6.60
N GLY A 145 -5.70 20.06 -5.43
CA GLY A 145 -4.99 20.53 -4.24
C GLY A 145 -3.49 20.68 -4.50
N LEU A 146 -2.88 19.68 -5.13
CA LEU A 146 -1.48 19.69 -5.55
C LEU A 146 -1.18 20.88 -6.47
N MET A 147 -1.96 21.08 -7.54
CA MET A 147 -1.80 22.21 -8.45
C MET A 147 -1.89 23.58 -7.75
N LEU A 148 -2.85 23.73 -6.82
CA LEU A 148 -3.01 24.96 -6.05
C LEU A 148 -1.85 25.19 -5.08
N SER A 149 -1.25 24.13 -4.54
CA SER A 149 -0.07 24.24 -3.67
C SER A 149 1.16 24.73 -4.44
N PHE A 150 1.38 24.23 -5.66
CA PHE A 150 2.47 24.68 -6.54
C PHE A 150 2.30 26.15 -6.93
N LYS A 151 1.08 26.56 -7.30
CA LYS A 151 0.77 27.96 -7.60
C LYS A 151 1.05 28.91 -6.43
N GLN A 152 0.72 28.49 -5.21
CA GLN A 152 0.99 29.27 -3.99
C GLN A 152 2.48 29.34 -3.66
N ASN A 153 3.23 28.27 -3.91
CA ASN A 153 4.67 28.26 -3.68
C ASN A 153 5.45 29.10 -4.71
N GLU A 154 4.95 29.23 -5.94
CA GLU A 154 5.53 30.12 -6.96
C GLU A 154 5.12 31.59 -6.80
N THR A 155 3.94 31.85 -6.22
CA THR A 155 3.48 33.21 -5.93
C THR A 155 3.99 33.63 -4.56
N PRO A 156 5.03 34.47 -4.43
CA PRO A 156 5.46 34.93 -3.12
C PRO A 156 4.27 35.66 -2.45
N CYS A 157 3.81 35.14 -1.31
CA CYS A 157 2.85 35.80 -0.43
C CYS A 157 3.50 37.07 0.15
N ILE A 158 3.56 38.14 -0.65
CA ILE A 158 3.89 39.47 -0.16
C ILE A 158 2.59 40.09 0.33
N GLU A 159 2.19 39.73 1.55
CA GLU A 159 1.21 40.53 2.27
C GLU A 159 1.87 41.85 2.68
N ILE A 160 1.66 42.91 1.90
CA ILE A 160 1.90 44.27 2.39
C ILE A 160 0.76 44.61 3.34
N THR A 161 0.80 44.03 4.54
CA THR A 161 0.19 44.70 5.69
C THR A 161 1.08 45.90 5.99
N GLY A 162 0.49 47.09 5.95
CA GLY A 162 1.21 48.33 6.22
C GLY A 162 1.98 48.23 7.53
N ASP A 163 3.28 48.51 7.45
CA ASP A 163 4.26 48.53 8.54
C ASP A 163 4.64 47.18 9.18
N ALA A 164 5.33 46.31 8.42
CA ALA A 164 6.64 45.72 8.78
C ALA A 164 6.88 44.42 7.98
N LEU A 165 8.00 44.36 7.23
CA LEU A 165 8.53 43.08 6.73
C LEU A 165 8.97 42.24 7.93
N ILE A 166 8.21 41.20 8.27
CA ILE A 166 8.70 40.11 9.12
C ILE A 166 8.94 38.91 8.21
N CYS A 167 10.22 38.58 8.00
CA CYS A 167 10.60 37.31 7.40
C CYS A 167 10.30 36.22 8.43
N CYS A 168 9.31 35.36 8.19
CA CYS A 168 9.15 34.15 8.99
C CYS A 168 10.24 33.17 8.57
N GLY A 169 11.22 32.98 9.44
CA GLY A 169 12.18 31.89 9.38
C GLY A 169 12.50 31.45 10.80
N ASP A 170 12.11 30.23 11.13
CA ASP A 170 12.85 29.30 11.99
C ASP A 170 12.43 27.87 11.58
#